data_AF-A0A938M9R3-F1
#
_entry.id   AF-A0A938M9R3-F1
#
_cell.length_a   1.000
_cell.length_b   1.000
_cell.length_c   1.000
_cell.angle_alpha   90.00
_cell.angle_beta   90.00
_cell.angle_gamma   90.00
#
_symmetry.space_group_name_H-M   'P 1'
#
loop_
_entity.id
_entity.type
_entity.pdbx_description
1 polymer ?
#
loop_
_entity_poly.entity_id
_entity_poly.type
_entity_poly.pdbx_seq_one_letter_code
_entity_poly.pdbx_strand_id
1 'polypeptide(L)'
;MQTTAFVTLIALTALALPAAGQMGLVDDVTQWQAGIDKGGTKMTLAKADAGWAADVAADGGGEDYPKVRRVFGQAQDWRDFMRLRARLRVTCDDPTVRQKRIAFVFYDEQTRLPNHPGNPMRQQAVAHEVPVGRWVDINDWLTNIQRATIRQLDLYIYELPPDTPHKYRWEVATLRVEGVGEKAAVLDGQVFSLNEIKGAVGRPAGAVKTDDGLELVMGSAGEVARVGSDSQAFGVAAADRPTGLLVRDVTQDAPPVMVGGEIKQVGGEVRQSARLEALGLAVNATYKGLGHSIEISGAIADLRGEDRAVTVYFALPVADAPWQWWDSMSKARVEVDERGELACLETRMGYGLGGAHSKYPLGAITWPERGGLTLAVRMDEPVIHRIAYNPKLRLFFIALDFGLVPEKRTDGRPLSEASFRILLYRHDPAWGLRSALQRYYEFFPDFFTKRVNREGGWYVWGDMRKTEGALDAGFAFHWGPGGADAIKWDNANGPLALFYIEPETYQQTHEDFDRRPTSEDVLTRLSRLAEGDEEEMAKVEKLPYRVYPLGVSDEPVRKRIQTTAQVVLKSLNFDATGQPYCSTGQYGWMQKSKWGAILSCSVLPGIPEGKGRF
;
A
#
# COMPACT_ATOMS: atom_id res chain seq x y z
N MET A 1 -45.38 -64.72 12.02
CA MET A 1 -44.86 -63.98 10.85
C MET A 1 -45.80 -62.82 10.56
N GLN A 2 -45.46 -61.62 10.99
CA GLN A 2 -45.88 -60.33 10.43
C GLN A 2 -45.24 -59.24 11.32
N THR A 3 -44.27 -58.54 10.76
CA THR A 3 -43.52 -57.47 11.42
C THR A 3 -43.99 -56.16 10.83
N THR A 4 -44.61 -55.32 11.67
CA THR A 4 -45.07 -53.97 11.31
C THR A 4 -43.91 -53.01 11.53
N ALA A 5 -43.44 -52.37 10.45
CA ALA A 5 -42.38 -51.36 10.50
C ALA A 5 -42.98 -49.98 10.77
N PHE A 6 -42.52 -49.33 11.83
CA PHE A 6 -42.77 -47.91 12.11
C PHE A 6 -41.80 -47.05 11.29
N VAL A 7 -42.34 -46.16 10.47
CA VAL A 7 -41.59 -45.11 9.76
C VAL A 7 -41.57 -43.87 10.66
N THR A 8 -40.39 -43.52 11.17
CA THR A 8 -40.16 -42.27 11.88
C THR A 8 -39.81 -41.18 10.87
N LEU A 9 -40.69 -40.19 10.74
CA LEU A 9 -40.51 -38.99 9.93
C LEU A 9 -39.51 -38.06 10.64
N ILE A 10 -38.26 -38.01 10.18
CA ILE A 10 -37.27 -37.02 10.62
C ILE A 10 -37.50 -35.75 9.81
N ALA A 11 -38.06 -34.72 10.46
CA ALA A 11 -38.08 -33.37 9.92
C ALA A 11 -36.65 -32.83 9.89
N LEU A 12 -36.03 -32.80 8.71
CA LEU A 12 -34.85 -31.98 8.45
C LEU A 12 -35.30 -30.51 8.48
N THR A 13 -35.02 -29.83 9.58
CA THR A 13 -34.90 -28.37 9.60
C THR A 13 -33.76 -28.01 8.63
N ALA A 14 -34.13 -27.52 7.46
CA ALA A 14 -33.19 -26.91 6.53
C ALA A 14 -32.52 -25.73 7.26
N LEU A 15 -31.25 -25.92 7.62
CA LEU A 15 -30.36 -24.84 8.02
C LEU A 15 -30.30 -23.87 6.84
N ALA A 16 -30.91 -22.70 7.02
CA ALA A 16 -30.75 -21.58 6.10
C ALA A 16 -29.25 -21.23 6.03
N LEU A 17 -28.65 -21.35 4.86
CA LEU A 17 -27.33 -20.80 4.58
C LEU A 17 -27.37 -19.30 4.87
N PRO A 18 -26.49 -18.75 5.72
CA PRO A 18 -26.54 -17.34 6.04
C PRO A 18 -26.16 -16.52 4.80
N ALA A 19 -26.90 -15.44 4.57
CA ALA A 19 -26.43 -14.31 3.77
C ALA A 19 -25.01 -13.91 4.25
N ALA A 20 -24.17 -13.36 3.37
CA ALA A 20 -22.82 -12.89 3.74
C ALA A 20 -22.87 -12.16 5.10
N GLY A 21 -22.38 -12.85 6.13
CA GLY A 21 -22.62 -12.45 7.51
C GLY A 21 -21.72 -11.28 7.85
N GLN A 22 -22.27 -10.30 8.55
CA GLN A 22 -21.49 -9.34 9.32
C GLN A 22 -21.74 -9.63 10.79
N MET A 23 -20.68 -9.60 11.59
CA MET A 23 -20.79 -9.74 13.04
C MET A 23 -20.10 -8.56 13.72
N GLY A 24 -20.89 -7.74 14.41
CA GLY A 24 -20.40 -6.67 15.29
C GLY A 24 -19.77 -7.23 16.56
N LEU A 25 -18.64 -6.66 16.96
CA LEU A 25 -17.86 -7.11 18.11
C LEU A 25 -17.75 -6.06 19.24
N VAL A 26 -18.16 -4.81 18.98
CA VAL A 26 -17.91 -3.65 19.87
C VAL A 26 -19.09 -3.27 20.77
N ASP A 27 -20.33 -3.67 20.42
CA ASP A 27 -21.55 -3.04 20.94
C ASP A 27 -21.79 -3.25 22.45
N ASP A 28 -21.30 -4.36 23.00
CA ASP A 28 -21.45 -4.72 24.41
C ASP A 28 -20.09 -4.79 25.11
N VAL A 29 -19.73 -3.69 25.78
CA VAL A 29 -18.47 -3.56 26.54
C VAL A 29 -18.36 -4.60 27.67
N THR A 30 -19.47 -5.15 28.18
CA THR A 30 -19.44 -6.13 29.28
C THR A 30 -18.86 -7.48 28.86
N GLN A 31 -18.78 -7.73 27.55
CA GLN A 31 -18.15 -8.91 26.97
C GLN A 31 -16.62 -8.77 26.85
N TRP A 32 -16.09 -7.61 27.22
CA TRP A 32 -14.68 -7.27 27.15
C TRP A 32 -14.10 -7.06 28.54
N GLN A 33 -12.84 -7.47 28.72
CA GLN A 33 -12.12 -7.37 29.98
C GLN A 33 -10.78 -6.69 29.75
N ALA A 34 -10.46 -5.71 30.57
CA ALA A 34 -9.14 -5.11 30.61
C ALA A 34 -8.16 -6.08 31.28
N GLY A 35 -6.98 -6.27 30.68
CA GLY A 35 -5.91 -7.10 31.24
C GLY A 35 -4.54 -6.51 30.96
N ILE A 36 -3.59 -6.81 31.84
CA ILE A 36 -2.19 -6.39 31.74
C ILE A 36 -1.36 -7.63 32.09
N ASP A 37 -0.36 -7.96 31.27
CA ASP A 37 0.35 -9.23 31.42
C ASP A 37 1.42 -9.20 32.51
N LYS A 38 1.98 -8.02 32.82
CA LYS A 38 3.01 -7.82 33.86
C LYS A 38 3.11 -6.34 34.27
N GLY A 39 4.04 -6.03 35.17
CA GLY A 39 4.41 -4.66 35.56
C GLY A 39 3.34 -3.88 36.30
N GLY A 40 3.49 -2.55 36.29
CA GLY A 40 2.74 -1.60 37.10
C GLY A 40 1.75 -0.73 36.34
N THR A 41 1.65 -0.89 35.02
CA THR A 41 0.66 -0.21 34.18
C THR A 41 -0.76 -0.40 34.72
N LYS A 42 -1.60 0.62 34.56
CA LYS A 42 -3.02 0.57 34.99
C LYS A 42 -3.92 0.83 33.80
N MET A 43 -5.05 0.12 33.75
CA MET A 43 -6.01 0.27 32.66
C MET A 43 -7.45 0.15 33.16
N THR A 44 -8.33 0.99 32.63
CA THR A 44 -9.78 0.92 32.84
C THR A 44 -10.50 0.88 31.51
N LEU A 45 -11.57 0.07 31.44
CA LEU A 45 -12.43 -0.07 30.27
C LEU A 45 -13.83 0.49 30.58
N ALA A 46 -14.37 1.32 29.70
CA ALA A 46 -15.69 1.92 29.86
C ALA A 46 -16.45 1.99 28.53
N LYS A 47 -17.78 2.10 28.61
CA LYS A 47 -18.61 2.40 27.44
C LYS A 47 -18.31 3.81 26.93
N ALA A 48 -18.30 3.98 25.61
CA ALA A 48 -18.20 5.27 24.93
C ALA A 48 -19.40 5.45 23.99
N ASP A 49 -19.61 6.66 23.47
CA ASP A 49 -20.80 7.02 22.69
C ASP A 49 -21.04 6.10 21.48
N ALA A 50 -19.97 5.67 20.81
CA ALA A 50 -20.01 4.80 19.64
C ALA A 50 -19.42 3.39 19.87
N GLY A 51 -19.17 2.97 21.11
CA GLY A 51 -18.55 1.67 21.40
C GLY A 51 -17.95 1.60 22.79
N TRP A 52 -16.64 1.41 22.89
CA TRP A 52 -15.93 1.42 24.18
C TRP A 52 -14.61 2.18 24.10
N ALA A 53 -14.11 2.54 25.28
CA ALA A 53 -12.81 3.18 25.43
C ALA A 53 -12.00 2.53 26.55
N ALA A 54 -10.68 2.46 26.34
CA ALA A 54 -9.71 2.00 27.32
C ALA A 54 -8.74 3.12 27.66
N ASP A 55 -8.75 3.55 28.92
CA ASP A 55 -7.78 4.51 29.45
C ASP A 55 -6.62 3.73 30.07
N VAL A 56 -5.40 4.04 29.65
CA VAL A 56 -4.17 3.39 30.10
C VAL A 56 -3.23 4.42 30.72
N ALA A 57 -2.64 4.08 31.85
CA ALA A 57 -1.54 4.81 32.49
C ALA A 57 -0.32 3.90 32.53
N ALA A 58 0.59 4.10 31.57
CA ALA A 58 1.87 3.41 31.48
C ALA A 58 2.77 3.80 32.66
N ASP A 59 3.50 2.83 33.21
CA ASP A 59 4.33 3.04 34.39
C ASP A 59 5.74 3.56 34.06
N GLY A 60 6.15 3.52 32.80
CA GLY A 60 7.46 3.95 32.32
C GLY A 60 8.59 2.98 32.59
N GLY A 61 8.30 1.70 32.82
CA GLY A 61 9.29 0.64 32.92
C GLY A 61 9.61 0.01 31.56
N GLY A 62 8.98 -1.11 31.28
CA GLY A 62 9.06 -1.81 30.00
C GLY A 62 7.66 -2.22 29.57
N GLU A 63 7.50 -2.70 28.33
CA GLU A 63 6.16 -3.00 27.80
C GLU A 63 5.45 -4.06 28.65
N ASP A 64 4.32 -3.69 29.26
CA ASP A 64 3.48 -4.50 30.13
C ASP A 64 2.35 -5.22 29.38
N TYR A 65 2.23 -4.96 28.08
CA TYR A 65 1.26 -5.57 27.16
C TYR A 65 -0.20 -5.37 27.59
N PRO A 66 -0.65 -4.11 27.81
CA PRO A 66 -2.05 -3.84 28.09
C PRO A 66 -2.92 -4.29 26.92
N LYS A 67 -4.04 -4.94 27.25
CA LYS A 67 -4.98 -5.48 26.26
C LYS A 67 -6.42 -5.49 26.71
N VAL A 68 -7.31 -5.39 25.73
CA VAL A 68 -8.74 -5.61 25.92
C VAL A 68 -9.10 -6.96 25.32
N ARG A 69 -9.64 -7.85 26.14
CA ARG A 69 -9.87 -9.26 25.82
C ARG A 69 -11.36 -9.59 25.73
N ARG A 70 -11.75 -10.34 24.72
CA ARG A 70 -13.05 -11.01 24.64
C ARG A 70 -12.85 -12.51 24.56
N VAL A 71 -13.50 -13.24 25.46
CA VAL A 71 -13.50 -14.72 25.48
C VAL A 71 -14.89 -15.22 25.15
N PHE A 72 -14.98 -16.17 24.23
CA PHE A 72 -16.25 -16.78 23.85
C PHE A 72 -16.52 -18.00 24.72
N GLY A 73 -17.72 -18.11 25.30
CA GLY A 73 -18.11 -19.24 26.15
C GLY A 73 -18.09 -20.59 25.42
N GLN A 74 -18.35 -20.58 24.11
CA GLN A 74 -18.18 -21.69 23.17
C GLN A 74 -17.31 -21.23 21.98
N ALA A 75 -16.49 -22.12 21.43
CA ALA A 75 -15.70 -21.81 20.25
C ALA A 75 -16.61 -21.43 19.07
N GLN A 76 -16.20 -20.41 18.33
CA GLN A 76 -16.96 -19.85 17.22
C GLN A 76 -16.32 -20.26 15.89
N ASP A 77 -17.14 -20.64 14.91
CA ASP A 77 -16.67 -20.87 13.55
C ASP A 77 -16.73 -19.56 12.77
N TRP A 78 -15.56 -19.00 12.45
CA TRP A 78 -15.42 -17.75 11.72
C TRP A 78 -14.90 -17.96 10.30
N ARG A 79 -14.92 -19.19 9.77
CA ARG A 79 -14.41 -19.49 8.42
C ARG A 79 -15.05 -18.65 7.34
N ASP A 80 -16.34 -18.35 7.47
CA ASP A 80 -17.08 -17.54 6.50
C ASP A 80 -16.76 -16.04 6.56
N PHE A 81 -16.10 -15.56 7.63
CA PHE A 81 -15.64 -14.18 7.74
C PHE A 81 -14.20 -14.05 7.25
N MET A 82 -14.01 -13.23 6.22
CA MET A 82 -12.70 -13.04 5.58
C MET A 82 -12.08 -11.68 5.89
N ARG A 83 -12.87 -10.73 6.37
CA ARG A 83 -12.44 -9.36 6.66
C ARG A 83 -12.62 -9.02 8.12
N LEU A 84 -11.66 -8.25 8.65
CA LEU A 84 -11.79 -7.50 9.90
C LEU A 84 -11.89 -6.01 9.55
N ARG A 85 -12.92 -5.34 10.07
CA ARG A 85 -13.11 -3.90 9.95
C ARG A 85 -13.13 -3.28 11.34
N ALA A 86 -12.38 -2.20 11.53
CA ALA A 86 -12.44 -1.44 12.77
C ALA A 86 -12.31 0.05 12.49
N ARG A 87 -12.97 0.87 13.30
CA ARG A 87 -12.77 2.32 13.33
C ARG A 87 -12.36 2.71 14.74
N LEU A 88 -11.14 3.22 14.88
CA LEU A 88 -10.55 3.49 16.18
C LEU A 88 -9.71 4.76 16.19
N ARG A 89 -9.45 5.27 17.38
CA ARG A 89 -8.58 6.41 17.64
C ARG A 89 -7.79 6.18 18.92
N VAL A 90 -6.61 6.78 19.00
CA VAL A 90 -5.85 6.89 20.24
C VAL A 90 -5.51 8.34 20.54
N THR A 91 -5.62 8.77 21.79
CA THR A 91 -5.07 10.05 22.28
C THR A 91 -3.99 9.78 23.31
N CYS A 92 -2.99 10.66 23.44
CA CYS A 92 -1.89 10.52 24.39
C CYS A 92 -1.59 11.89 25.02
N ASP A 93 -1.29 11.92 26.32
CA ASP A 93 -0.94 13.16 27.02
C ASP A 93 0.52 13.57 26.83
N ASP A 94 1.39 12.64 26.46
CA ASP A 94 2.77 12.92 26.08
C ASP A 94 2.82 13.48 24.64
N PRO A 95 3.17 14.77 24.45
CA PRO A 95 3.19 15.40 23.15
C PRO A 95 4.33 14.90 22.27
N THR A 96 5.28 14.11 22.76
CA THR A 96 6.35 13.50 21.97
C THR A 96 5.89 12.22 21.28
N VAL A 97 4.81 11.59 21.77
CA VAL A 97 4.26 10.36 21.19
C VAL A 97 3.36 10.71 20.01
N ARG A 98 3.82 10.38 18.80
CA ARG A 98 3.09 10.67 17.54
C ARG A 98 2.18 9.54 17.08
N GLN A 99 2.45 8.31 17.49
CA GLN A 99 1.67 7.13 17.13
C GLN A 99 1.72 6.09 18.24
N LYS A 100 0.67 5.27 18.33
CA LYS A 100 0.63 4.04 19.14
C LYS A 100 0.43 2.84 18.24
N ARG A 101 0.66 1.65 18.77
CA ARG A 101 0.45 0.40 18.05
C ARG A 101 -0.71 -0.38 18.66
N ILE A 102 -1.50 -1.02 17.80
CA ILE A 102 -2.52 -1.99 18.18
C ILE A 102 -2.30 -3.31 17.44
N ALA A 103 -2.58 -4.44 18.09
CA ALA A 103 -2.64 -5.74 17.44
C ALA A 103 -3.95 -6.47 17.78
N PHE A 104 -4.66 -6.91 16.74
CA PHE A 104 -5.81 -7.82 16.86
C PHE A 104 -5.28 -9.25 16.84
N VAL A 105 -5.38 -9.94 17.97
CA VAL A 105 -4.79 -11.26 18.20
C VAL A 105 -5.88 -12.29 18.40
N PHE A 106 -5.95 -13.23 17.47
CA PHE A 106 -6.94 -14.29 17.40
C PHE A 106 -6.36 -15.57 18.00
N TYR A 107 -7.15 -16.21 18.86
CA TYR A 107 -6.85 -17.50 19.45
C TYR A 107 -7.88 -18.51 19.00
N ASP A 108 -7.43 -19.46 18.19
CA ASP A 108 -8.19 -20.61 17.71
C ASP A 108 -7.87 -21.82 18.58
N GLU A 109 -8.90 -22.55 19.02
CA GLU A 109 -8.77 -23.63 19.99
C GLU A 109 -7.92 -24.81 19.48
N GLN A 110 -7.91 -25.04 18.17
CA GLN A 110 -7.16 -26.13 17.53
C GLN A 110 -5.74 -25.70 17.14
N THR A 111 -5.51 -24.40 16.95
CA THR A 111 -4.20 -23.86 16.58
C THR A 111 -3.32 -23.66 17.81
N ARG A 112 -2.53 -24.68 18.16
CA ARG A 112 -1.78 -24.78 19.43
C ARG A 112 -0.27 -24.71 19.23
N LEU A 113 0.47 -24.41 20.30
CA LEU A 113 1.92 -24.54 20.39
C LEU A 113 2.29 -25.84 21.13
N PRO A 114 2.47 -26.98 20.44
CA PRO A 114 2.62 -28.30 21.07
C PRO A 114 3.92 -28.46 21.87
N ASN A 115 4.93 -27.63 21.59
CA ASN A 115 6.24 -27.68 22.24
C ASN A 115 6.33 -26.77 23.47
N HIS A 116 5.24 -26.12 23.87
CA HIS A 116 5.19 -25.23 25.03
C HIS A 116 4.40 -25.88 26.18
N PRO A 117 4.84 -25.77 27.45
CA PRO A 117 4.11 -26.31 28.59
C PRO A 117 2.64 -25.89 28.60
N GLY A 118 1.73 -26.87 28.72
CA GLY A 118 0.29 -26.64 28.71
C GLY A 118 -0.35 -26.47 27.34
N ASN A 119 0.41 -26.62 26.24
CA ASN A 119 -0.06 -26.50 24.86
C ASN A 119 -0.98 -25.28 24.64
N PRO A 120 -0.48 -24.06 24.90
CA PRO A 120 -1.29 -22.86 24.77
C PRO A 120 -1.75 -22.65 23.32
N MET A 121 -2.90 -21.97 23.15
CA MET A 121 -3.33 -21.50 21.83
C MET A 121 -2.26 -20.57 21.24
N ARG A 122 -1.93 -20.76 19.97
CA ARG A 122 -0.97 -19.93 19.25
C ARG A 122 -1.59 -18.57 18.95
N GLN A 123 -0.84 -17.51 19.21
CA GLN A 123 -1.22 -16.15 18.79
C GLN A 123 -1.13 -16.01 17.28
N GLN A 124 -2.20 -15.49 16.67
CA GLN A 124 -2.27 -15.13 15.27
C GLN A 124 -2.70 -13.67 15.20
N ALA A 125 -1.92 -12.80 14.55
CA ALA A 125 -2.12 -11.35 14.71
C ALA A 125 -2.10 -10.58 13.39
N VAL A 126 -2.93 -9.54 13.34
CA VAL A 126 -2.78 -8.39 12.44
C VAL A 126 -2.55 -7.14 13.28
N ALA A 127 -1.58 -6.31 12.89
CA ALA A 127 -1.13 -5.18 13.72
C ALA A 127 -0.98 -3.92 12.89
N HIS A 128 -1.27 -2.78 13.52
CA HIS A 128 -1.30 -1.46 12.91
C HIS A 128 -0.65 -0.41 13.80
N GLU A 129 -0.03 0.57 13.16
CA GLU A 129 0.34 1.84 13.79
C GLU A 129 -0.81 2.84 13.59
N VAL A 130 -1.15 3.57 14.65
CA VAL A 130 -2.28 4.48 14.70
C VAL A 130 -1.77 5.85 15.15
N PRO A 131 -1.86 6.89 14.30
CA PRO A 131 -1.48 8.24 14.67
C PRO A 131 -2.31 8.76 15.85
N VAL A 132 -1.64 9.40 16.80
CA VAL A 132 -2.30 10.02 17.95
C VAL A 132 -3.22 11.17 17.49
N GLY A 133 -4.43 11.21 18.02
CA GLY A 133 -5.42 12.25 17.77
C GLY A 133 -6.29 12.04 16.52
N ARG A 134 -6.08 10.98 15.73
CA ARG A 134 -6.81 10.74 14.48
C ARG A 134 -7.66 9.47 14.53
N TRP A 135 -8.86 9.54 13.96
CA TRP A 135 -9.64 8.34 13.65
C TRP A 135 -9.01 7.62 12.46
N VAL A 136 -8.87 6.31 12.57
CA VAL A 136 -8.34 5.43 11.52
C VAL A 136 -9.34 4.29 11.29
N ASP A 137 -9.58 4.01 10.01
CA ASP A 137 -10.34 2.84 9.57
C ASP A 137 -9.35 1.72 9.17
N ILE A 138 -9.47 0.60 9.85
CA ILE A 138 -8.70 -0.63 9.64
C ILE A 138 -9.53 -1.59 8.81
N ASN A 139 -8.89 -2.24 7.84
CA ASN A 139 -9.55 -3.17 6.94
C ASN A 139 -8.60 -4.30 6.51
N ASP A 140 -8.55 -5.35 7.31
CA ASP A 140 -7.62 -6.47 7.11
C ASP A 140 -8.29 -7.70 6.51
N TRP A 141 -7.53 -8.40 5.70
CA TRP A 141 -7.83 -9.77 5.30
C TRP A 141 -7.40 -10.74 6.41
N LEU A 142 -8.28 -11.68 6.76
CA LEU A 142 -8.03 -12.73 7.74
C LEU A 142 -7.46 -14.01 7.11
N THR A 143 -6.95 -13.96 5.87
CA THR A 143 -6.53 -15.15 5.10
C THR A 143 -5.45 -16.00 5.79
N ASN A 144 -4.63 -15.36 6.64
CA ASN A 144 -3.55 -16.04 7.36
C ASN A 144 -3.94 -16.41 8.81
N ILE A 145 -5.21 -16.28 9.17
CA ILE A 145 -5.74 -16.55 10.50
C ILE A 145 -6.59 -17.83 10.43
N GLN A 146 -6.14 -18.88 11.13
CA GLN A 146 -6.96 -20.05 11.41
C GLN A 146 -8.12 -19.65 12.31
N ARG A 147 -9.33 -20.00 11.88
CA ARG A 147 -10.56 -19.40 12.40
C ARG A 147 -11.75 -20.35 12.44
N ALA A 148 -11.50 -21.66 12.52
CA ALA A 148 -12.54 -22.68 12.61
C ALA A 148 -13.14 -22.80 14.02
N THR A 149 -12.36 -22.43 15.04
CA THR A 149 -12.69 -22.60 16.46
C THR A 149 -12.19 -21.40 17.29
N ILE A 150 -12.53 -20.19 16.87
CA ILE A 150 -12.14 -18.96 17.58
C ILE A 150 -12.69 -18.98 19.00
N ARG A 151 -11.78 -18.95 19.98
CA ARG A 151 -12.09 -19.00 21.41
C ARG A 151 -11.89 -17.65 22.09
N GLN A 152 -10.98 -16.84 21.58
CA GLN A 152 -10.63 -15.56 22.17
C GLN A 152 -10.10 -14.58 21.11
N LEU A 153 -10.39 -13.29 21.34
CA LEU A 153 -9.85 -12.15 20.61
C LEU A 153 -9.27 -11.15 21.62
N ASP A 154 -7.98 -10.86 21.51
CA ASP A 154 -7.31 -9.82 22.30
C ASP A 154 -6.95 -8.64 21.39
N LEU A 155 -7.18 -7.42 21.86
CA LEU A 155 -6.64 -6.19 21.29
C LEU A 155 -5.51 -5.71 22.18
N TYR A 156 -4.26 -5.98 21.80
CA TYR A 156 -3.09 -5.44 22.50
C TYR A 156 -2.91 -3.98 22.09
N ILE A 157 -2.86 -3.08 23.07
CA ILE A 157 -2.81 -1.62 22.88
C ILE A 157 -1.51 -1.06 23.48
N TYR A 158 -0.40 -1.35 22.82
CA TYR A 158 0.97 -1.14 23.28
C TYR A 158 1.27 0.27 23.82
N GLU A 159 2.20 0.34 24.78
CA GLU A 159 2.54 1.55 25.52
C GLU A 159 3.46 2.51 24.76
N LEU A 160 4.16 2.07 23.72
CA LEU A 160 5.10 2.84 22.89
C LEU A 160 5.17 4.38 23.11
N PRO A 161 6.27 4.94 23.65
CA PRO A 161 7.42 4.25 24.24
C PRO A 161 7.09 3.69 25.63
N PRO A 162 7.47 2.43 25.94
CA PRO A 162 7.14 1.82 27.22
C PRO A 162 8.00 2.32 28.40
N ASP A 163 9.16 2.90 28.11
CA ASP A 163 10.16 3.38 29.08
C ASP A 163 9.91 4.81 29.55
N THR A 164 8.74 5.39 29.25
CA THR A 164 8.34 6.73 29.70
C THR A 164 6.96 6.64 30.33
N PRO A 165 6.74 7.10 31.57
CA PRO A 165 5.40 7.14 32.14
C PRO A 165 4.54 8.16 31.39
N HIS A 166 3.40 7.72 30.88
CA HIS A 166 2.45 8.58 30.16
C HIS A 166 1.05 7.96 30.18
N LYS A 167 0.04 8.71 29.76
CA LYS A 167 -1.34 8.23 29.66
C LYS A 167 -1.82 8.30 28.23
N TYR A 168 -2.66 7.34 27.88
CA TYR A 168 -3.29 7.31 26.58
C TYR A 168 -4.66 6.66 26.65
N ARG A 169 -5.52 7.03 25.71
CA ARG A 169 -6.90 6.55 25.62
C ARG A 169 -7.14 6.00 24.23
N TRP A 170 -7.54 4.74 24.17
CA TRP A 170 -8.07 4.12 22.95
C TRP A 170 -9.58 4.24 22.93
N GLU A 171 -10.13 4.61 21.78
CA GLU A 171 -11.56 4.63 21.50
C GLU A 171 -11.81 3.74 20.29
N VAL A 172 -12.68 2.74 20.45
CA VAL A 172 -13.08 1.83 19.37
C VAL A 172 -14.55 2.08 19.09
N ALA A 173 -14.82 2.71 17.94
CA ALA A 173 -16.18 3.04 17.50
C ALA A 173 -16.80 1.92 16.66
N THR A 174 -16.00 1.18 15.90
CA THR A 174 -16.48 -0.05 15.25
C THR A 174 -15.43 -1.13 15.34
N LEU A 175 -15.89 -2.38 15.50
CA LEU A 175 -15.09 -3.58 15.34
C LEU A 175 -16.03 -4.67 14.84
N ARG A 176 -15.77 -5.23 13.67
CA ARG A 176 -16.63 -6.24 13.06
C ARG A 176 -15.85 -7.16 12.13
N VAL A 177 -16.41 -8.33 11.88
CA VAL A 177 -15.92 -9.24 10.85
C VAL A 177 -16.98 -9.43 9.76
N GLU A 178 -16.54 -9.58 8.51
CA GLU A 178 -17.41 -9.63 7.32
C GLU A 178 -17.04 -10.80 6.40
N GLY A 179 -18.05 -11.46 5.83
CA GLY A 179 -17.88 -12.56 4.88
C GLY A 179 -18.00 -12.18 3.40
N VAL A 180 -17.44 -13.02 2.53
CA VAL A 180 -17.40 -12.82 1.06
C VAL A 180 -18.37 -13.80 0.34
N GLY A 181 -19.42 -14.23 1.05
CA GLY A 181 -20.38 -15.26 0.60
C GLY A 181 -21.13 -14.94 -0.68
N GLU A 182 -22.12 -15.76 -1.05
CA GLU A 182 -22.81 -15.64 -2.36
C GLU A 182 -23.35 -14.24 -2.66
N LYS A 183 -23.84 -13.52 -1.64
CA LYS A 183 -24.45 -12.18 -1.76
C LYS A 183 -23.47 -11.01 -1.70
N ALA A 184 -22.17 -11.27 -1.51
CA ALA A 184 -21.14 -10.24 -1.47
C ALA A 184 -20.09 -10.48 -2.56
N ALA A 185 -19.40 -9.43 -2.99
CA ALA A 185 -18.24 -9.54 -3.85
C ALA A 185 -17.13 -8.64 -3.35
N VAL A 186 -15.92 -9.02 -3.73
CA VAL A 186 -14.76 -8.17 -3.53
C VAL A 186 -14.68 -7.24 -4.73
N LEU A 187 -14.28 -5.99 -4.53
CA LEU A 187 -13.84 -5.11 -5.60
C LEU A 187 -12.73 -4.24 -5.04
N ASP A 188 -11.53 -4.37 -5.59
CA ASP A 188 -10.33 -3.65 -5.14
C ASP A 188 -9.99 -3.94 -3.68
N GLY A 189 -10.03 -5.23 -3.34
CA GLY A 189 -9.90 -5.74 -1.99
C GLY A 189 -11.10 -5.43 -1.07
N GLN A 190 -11.95 -4.44 -1.33
CA GLN A 190 -13.08 -4.11 -0.46
C GLN A 190 -14.24 -5.10 -0.64
N VAL A 191 -14.96 -5.42 0.43
CA VAL A 191 -16.14 -6.29 0.37
C VAL A 191 -17.39 -5.42 0.28
N PHE A 192 -18.22 -5.69 -0.71
CA PHE A 192 -19.50 -5.00 -0.93
C PHE A 192 -20.63 -6.00 -1.12
N SER A 193 -21.86 -5.59 -0.84
CA SER A 193 -23.03 -6.35 -1.26
C SER A 193 -23.12 -6.33 -2.79
N LEU A 194 -23.40 -7.47 -3.42
CA LEU A 194 -23.68 -7.54 -4.85
C LEU A 194 -24.85 -6.63 -5.26
N ASN A 195 -25.77 -6.35 -4.34
CA ASN A 195 -26.89 -5.46 -4.61
C ASN A 195 -26.49 -3.98 -4.70
N GLU A 196 -25.37 -3.59 -4.11
CA GLU A 196 -24.85 -2.21 -4.13
C GLU A 196 -23.99 -1.96 -5.37
N ILE A 197 -23.36 -3.00 -5.92
CA ILE A 197 -22.61 -2.93 -7.17
C ILE A 197 -23.59 -2.83 -8.33
N LYS A 198 -23.58 -1.70 -9.05
CA LYS A 198 -24.49 -1.43 -10.18
C LYS A 198 -23.72 -1.07 -11.44
N GLY A 199 -24.09 -1.71 -12.55
CA GLY A 199 -23.69 -1.30 -13.89
C GLY A 199 -24.81 -0.56 -14.61
N ALA A 200 -24.52 -0.13 -15.83
CA ALA A 200 -25.53 0.27 -16.79
C ALA A 200 -25.10 -0.17 -18.19
N VAL A 201 -26.08 -0.32 -19.08
CA VAL A 201 -25.85 -0.65 -20.49
C VAL A 201 -26.62 0.36 -21.33
N GLY A 202 -25.90 1.14 -22.10
CA GLY A 202 -26.40 2.09 -23.09
C GLY A 202 -26.25 1.55 -24.50
N ARG A 203 -26.68 2.37 -25.47
CA ARG A 203 -26.40 2.10 -26.89
C ARG A 203 -24.94 2.43 -27.21
N PRO A 204 -24.30 1.78 -28.20
CA PRO A 204 -22.98 2.18 -28.66
C PRO A 204 -22.91 3.68 -28.99
N ALA A 205 -21.93 4.38 -28.44
CA ALA A 205 -21.74 5.83 -28.57
C ALA A 205 -20.41 6.22 -29.24
N GLY A 206 -19.41 5.34 -29.17
CA GLY A 206 -18.13 5.51 -29.85
C GLY A 206 -17.27 4.25 -29.77
N ALA A 207 -16.23 4.18 -30.59
CA ALA A 207 -15.28 3.08 -30.57
C ALA A 207 -13.87 3.56 -30.92
N VAL A 208 -12.88 2.89 -30.34
CA VAL A 208 -11.47 3.05 -30.69
C VAL A 208 -10.85 1.70 -31.02
N LYS A 209 -9.90 1.70 -31.96
CA LYS A 209 -9.23 0.51 -32.46
C LYS A 209 -7.72 0.68 -32.47
N THR A 210 -7.03 -0.44 -32.44
CA THR A 210 -5.58 -0.56 -32.67
C THR A 210 -5.33 -1.16 -34.04
N ASP A 211 -4.11 -1.01 -34.55
CA ASP A 211 -3.70 -1.51 -35.86
C ASP A 211 -3.69 -3.05 -35.91
N ASP A 212 -3.54 -3.70 -34.76
CA ASP A 212 -3.62 -5.16 -34.67
C ASP A 212 -5.05 -5.68 -34.40
N GLY A 213 -6.06 -4.80 -34.37
CA GLY A 213 -7.48 -5.17 -34.38
C GLY A 213 -8.19 -5.11 -33.04
N LEU A 214 -7.53 -4.69 -31.94
CA LEU A 214 -8.15 -4.60 -30.62
C LEU A 214 -9.13 -3.44 -30.66
N GLU A 215 -10.36 -3.67 -30.23
CA GLU A 215 -11.45 -2.70 -30.27
C GLU A 215 -12.08 -2.55 -28.89
N LEU A 216 -12.25 -1.29 -28.49
CA LEU A 216 -12.99 -0.88 -27.30
C LEU A 216 -14.19 -0.04 -27.73
N VAL A 217 -15.39 -0.52 -27.42
CA VAL A 217 -16.65 0.17 -27.72
C VAL A 217 -17.18 0.80 -26.43
N MET A 218 -17.39 2.11 -26.46
CA MET A 218 -17.98 2.88 -25.38
C MET A 218 -19.50 3.00 -25.60
N GLY A 219 -20.28 2.74 -24.55
CA GLY A 219 -21.72 2.91 -24.57
C GLY A 219 -22.17 4.26 -24.03
N SER A 220 -23.42 4.62 -24.31
CA SER A 220 -23.98 5.94 -23.98
C SER A 220 -24.22 6.16 -22.49
N ALA A 221 -24.11 5.13 -21.64
CA ALA A 221 -24.16 5.28 -20.20
C ALA A 221 -22.77 5.45 -19.57
N GLY A 222 -21.72 5.60 -20.40
CA GLY A 222 -20.32 5.78 -19.97
C GLY A 222 -19.59 4.48 -19.64
N GLU A 223 -20.20 3.35 -19.94
CA GLU A 223 -19.66 2.01 -19.75
C GLU A 223 -18.79 1.56 -20.93
N VAL A 224 -17.90 0.58 -20.70
CA VAL A 224 -17.28 -0.16 -21.79
C VAL A 224 -18.28 -1.21 -22.26
N ALA A 225 -19.03 -0.89 -23.30
CA ALA A 225 -20.09 -1.76 -23.82
C ALA A 225 -19.54 -3.08 -24.36
N ARG A 226 -18.34 -3.05 -24.97
CA ARG A 226 -17.66 -4.26 -25.48
C ARG A 226 -16.15 -4.05 -25.59
N VAL A 227 -15.39 -5.12 -25.32
CA VAL A 227 -13.98 -5.26 -25.68
C VAL A 227 -13.79 -6.52 -26.53
N GLY A 228 -12.96 -6.46 -27.57
CA GLY A 228 -12.76 -7.60 -28.47
C GLY A 228 -11.73 -7.38 -29.58
N SER A 229 -11.62 -8.36 -30.49
CA SER A 229 -10.75 -8.32 -31.68
C SER A 229 -11.50 -8.90 -32.87
N ASP A 230 -11.44 -8.24 -34.05
CA ASP A 230 -11.82 -8.81 -35.36
C ASP A 230 -13.02 -9.79 -35.32
N SER A 231 -14.18 -9.28 -34.87
CA SER A 231 -15.46 -9.98 -34.67
C SER A 231 -15.61 -10.92 -33.45
N GLN A 232 -14.53 -11.14 -32.68
CA GLN A 232 -14.57 -11.87 -31.42
C GLN A 232 -14.68 -10.94 -30.21
N ALA A 233 -15.73 -11.09 -29.42
CA ALA A 233 -15.86 -10.41 -28.13
C ALA A 233 -15.05 -11.13 -27.04
N PHE A 234 -14.21 -10.38 -26.32
CA PHE A 234 -13.60 -10.83 -25.07
C PHE A 234 -14.50 -10.55 -23.87
N GLY A 235 -15.38 -9.57 -23.96
CA GLY A 235 -16.39 -9.28 -22.94
C GLY A 235 -17.38 -8.21 -23.39
N VAL A 236 -18.55 -8.21 -22.76
CA VAL A 236 -19.68 -7.32 -23.03
C VAL A 236 -20.23 -6.81 -21.68
N ALA A 237 -20.63 -5.54 -21.62
CA ALA A 237 -21.22 -4.97 -20.42
C ALA A 237 -22.53 -5.66 -20.00
N ALA A 238 -22.83 -5.60 -18.71
CA ALA A 238 -24.08 -6.07 -18.13
C ALA A 238 -24.54 -5.11 -17.02
N ALA A 239 -25.85 -5.04 -16.77
CA ALA A 239 -26.41 -4.08 -15.81
C ALA A 239 -26.09 -4.41 -14.33
N ASP A 240 -25.62 -5.62 -14.05
CA ASP A 240 -25.27 -6.11 -12.71
C ASP A 240 -23.81 -5.84 -12.32
N ARG A 241 -23.01 -5.22 -13.20
CA ARG A 241 -21.59 -4.95 -12.95
C ARG A 241 -21.12 -3.65 -13.65
N PRO A 242 -20.43 -2.75 -12.95
CA PRO A 242 -19.94 -1.51 -13.54
C PRO A 242 -18.73 -1.78 -14.45
N THR A 243 -18.67 -1.11 -15.61
CA THR A 243 -17.54 -1.15 -16.54
C THR A 243 -17.19 0.25 -17.02
N GLY A 244 -16.04 0.41 -17.68
CA GLY A 244 -15.50 1.71 -18.06
C GLY A 244 -14.84 2.44 -16.90
N LEU A 245 -14.88 3.77 -16.93
CA LEU A 245 -14.33 4.57 -15.84
C LEU A 245 -15.28 4.56 -14.64
N LEU A 246 -14.74 4.19 -13.48
CA LEU A 246 -15.43 4.26 -12.20
C LEU A 246 -14.66 5.18 -11.26
N VAL A 247 -15.35 5.75 -10.27
CA VAL A 247 -14.73 6.54 -9.22
C VAL A 247 -15.25 6.12 -7.86
N ARG A 248 -14.38 6.19 -6.84
CA ARG A 248 -14.75 5.98 -5.45
C ARG A 248 -14.10 7.04 -4.59
N ASP A 249 -14.90 7.67 -3.73
CA ASP A 249 -14.39 8.39 -2.56
C ASP A 249 -14.11 7.35 -1.48
N VAL A 250 -12.84 7.14 -1.14
CA VAL A 250 -12.45 6.04 -0.25
C VAL A 250 -12.86 6.27 1.19
N THR A 251 -13.24 7.51 1.54
CA THR A 251 -13.78 7.86 2.87
C THR A 251 -15.20 7.37 3.09
N GLN A 252 -15.88 6.92 2.02
CA GLN A 252 -17.24 6.40 2.06
C GLN A 252 -17.27 4.87 2.05
N ASP A 253 -18.18 4.28 2.82
CA ASP A 253 -18.42 2.83 2.86
C ASP A 253 -19.37 2.40 1.73
N ALA A 254 -19.03 2.78 0.49
CA ALA A 254 -19.81 2.52 -0.72
C ALA A 254 -18.91 1.97 -1.85
N PRO A 255 -19.48 1.16 -2.77
CA PRO A 255 -18.72 0.66 -3.92
C PRO A 255 -18.37 1.79 -4.91
N PRO A 256 -17.38 1.58 -5.79
CA PRO A 256 -17.13 2.47 -6.91
C PRO A 256 -18.38 2.66 -7.79
N VAL A 257 -18.61 3.88 -8.25
CA VAL A 257 -19.72 4.25 -9.13
C VAL A 257 -19.22 4.52 -10.54
N MET A 258 -20.02 4.19 -11.56
CA MET A 258 -19.66 4.55 -12.94
C MET A 258 -19.61 6.07 -13.10
N VAL A 259 -18.60 6.56 -13.83
CA VAL A 259 -18.45 7.98 -14.14
C VAL A 259 -19.61 8.51 -14.98
N GLY A 260 -20.10 7.70 -15.92
CA GLY A 260 -21.22 8.09 -16.79
C GLY A 260 -20.90 9.33 -17.63
N GLY A 261 -21.89 10.24 -17.72
CA GLY A 261 -21.74 11.52 -18.41
C GLY A 261 -21.89 11.45 -19.93
N GLU A 262 -21.34 12.44 -20.61
CA GLU A 262 -21.45 12.57 -22.06
C GLU A 262 -20.32 11.81 -22.76
N ILE A 263 -20.69 10.96 -23.73
CA ILE A 263 -19.75 10.19 -24.57
C ILE A 263 -19.87 10.67 -26.02
N LYS A 264 -18.74 11.06 -26.61
CA LYS A 264 -18.68 11.59 -27.99
C LYS A 264 -17.53 10.98 -28.77
N GLN A 265 -17.82 10.43 -29.95
CA GLN A 265 -16.80 10.15 -30.96
C GLN A 265 -16.29 11.47 -31.55
N VAL A 266 -14.98 11.69 -31.54
CA VAL A 266 -14.32 12.87 -32.13
C VAL A 266 -13.15 12.40 -32.99
N GLY A 267 -13.36 12.29 -34.30
CA GLY A 267 -12.38 11.69 -35.20
C GLY A 267 -12.10 10.22 -34.82
N GLY A 268 -10.84 9.85 -34.69
CA GLY A 268 -10.39 8.51 -34.25
C GLY A 268 -10.39 8.30 -32.73
N GLU A 269 -10.88 9.26 -31.95
CA GLU A 269 -10.87 9.24 -30.48
C GLU A 269 -12.31 9.24 -29.94
N VAL A 270 -12.48 8.76 -28.71
CA VAL A 270 -13.71 8.94 -27.94
C VAL A 270 -13.42 9.83 -26.74
N ARG A 271 -14.30 10.79 -26.46
CA ARG A 271 -14.20 11.68 -25.30
C ARG A 271 -15.36 11.43 -24.33
N GLN A 272 -15.04 11.45 -23.05
CA GLN A 272 -15.97 11.34 -21.93
C GLN A 272 -15.83 12.55 -21.01
N SER A 273 -16.96 13.14 -20.61
CA SER A 273 -17.00 14.24 -19.63
C SER A 273 -18.17 14.05 -18.68
N ALA A 274 -17.92 14.14 -17.38
CA ALA A 274 -18.93 13.97 -16.34
C ALA A 274 -18.70 14.89 -15.14
N ARG A 275 -19.81 15.26 -14.48
CA ARG A 275 -19.83 15.81 -13.13
C ARG A 275 -20.67 14.89 -12.26
N LEU A 276 -20.08 14.39 -11.19
CA LEU A 276 -20.73 13.52 -10.22
C LEU A 276 -21.11 14.36 -9.00
N GLU A 277 -22.27 15.02 -9.07
CA GLU A 277 -22.74 15.96 -8.04
C GLU A 277 -22.74 15.34 -6.62
N ALA A 278 -23.20 14.09 -6.50
CA ALA A 278 -23.22 13.37 -5.22
C ALA A 278 -21.82 13.19 -4.60
N LEU A 279 -20.78 13.05 -5.42
CA LEU A 279 -19.39 12.93 -4.96
C LEU A 279 -18.64 14.27 -4.99
N GLY A 280 -19.20 15.32 -5.60
CA GLY A 280 -18.50 16.58 -5.82
C GLY A 280 -17.21 16.40 -6.63
N LEU A 281 -17.27 15.60 -7.71
CA LEU A 281 -16.12 15.28 -8.56
C LEU A 281 -16.41 15.59 -10.02
N ALA A 282 -15.41 16.03 -10.78
CA ALA A 282 -15.45 16.13 -12.24
C ALA A 282 -14.44 15.18 -12.87
N VAL A 283 -14.85 14.50 -13.95
CA VAL A 283 -13.99 13.58 -14.70
C VAL A 283 -14.03 13.94 -16.17
N ASN A 284 -12.84 14.00 -16.79
CA ASN A 284 -12.69 14.05 -18.23
C ASN A 284 -11.74 12.95 -18.68
N ALA A 285 -12.05 12.30 -19.79
CA ALA A 285 -11.19 11.27 -20.37
C ALA A 285 -11.24 11.24 -21.89
N THR A 286 -10.14 10.82 -22.50
CA THR A 286 -9.99 10.54 -23.91
C THR A 286 -9.50 9.10 -24.08
N TYR A 287 -10.16 8.37 -24.96
CA TYR A 287 -9.79 7.05 -25.41
C TYR A 287 -9.21 7.17 -26.82
N LYS A 288 -8.04 6.60 -27.05
CA LYS A 288 -7.30 6.76 -28.31
C LYS A 288 -6.54 5.50 -28.68
N GLY A 289 -6.67 5.06 -29.93
CA GLY A 289 -5.76 4.07 -30.51
C GLY A 289 -4.37 4.67 -30.74
N LEU A 290 -3.34 4.01 -30.22
CA LEU A 290 -1.91 4.31 -30.39
C LEU A 290 -1.20 3.05 -30.90
N GLY A 291 -1.17 2.89 -32.22
CA GLY A 291 -0.60 1.73 -32.89
C GLY A 291 -1.20 0.44 -32.36
N HIS A 292 -0.41 -0.31 -31.59
CA HIS A 292 -0.74 -1.60 -30.99
C HIS A 292 -1.30 -1.52 -29.55
N SER A 293 -1.76 -0.34 -29.12
CA SER A 293 -2.36 -0.12 -27.80
C SER A 293 -3.50 0.89 -27.85
N ILE A 294 -4.39 0.86 -26.86
CA ILE A 294 -5.38 1.89 -26.60
C ILE A 294 -4.92 2.65 -25.35
N GLU A 295 -4.75 3.97 -25.47
CA GLU A 295 -4.52 4.86 -24.35
C GLU A 295 -5.86 5.39 -23.84
N ILE A 296 -6.05 5.32 -22.52
CA ILE A 296 -7.12 5.98 -21.78
C ILE A 296 -6.46 7.02 -20.89
N SER A 297 -6.60 8.30 -21.23
CA SER A 297 -5.99 9.42 -20.51
C SER A 297 -7.04 10.41 -20.05
N GLY A 298 -6.85 11.03 -18.90
CA GLY A 298 -7.86 11.91 -18.33
C GLY A 298 -7.42 12.63 -17.06
N ALA A 299 -8.39 13.28 -16.42
CA ALA A 299 -8.20 13.91 -15.13
C ALA A 299 -9.45 13.78 -14.25
N ILE A 300 -9.22 13.68 -12.95
CA ILE A 300 -10.21 13.78 -11.88
C ILE A 300 -9.97 15.08 -11.11
N ALA A 301 -11.03 15.85 -10.85
CA ALA A 301 -10.95 17.10 -10.08
C ALA A 301 -11.96 17.13 -8.94
N ASP A 302 -11.53 17.66 -7.80
CA ASP A 302 -12.40 17.99 -6.68
C ASP A 302 -13.19 19.29 -6.97
N LEU A 303 -14.49 19.26 -6.67
CA LEU A 303 -15.39 20.40 -6.83
C LEU A 303 -15.79 21.03 -5.49
N ARG A 304 -15.33 20.47 -4.37
CA ARG A 304 -15.73 20.91 -3.02
C ARG A 304 -14.73 21.86 -2.38
N GLY A 305 -13.48 21.85 -2.82
CA GLY A 305 -12.39 22.61 -2.22
C GLY A 305 -11.90 22.01 -0.90
N GLU A 306 -11.95 20.68 -0.75
CA GLU A 306 -11.55 19.96 0.46
C GLU A 306 -10.54 18.85 0.15
N ASP A 307 -9.86 18.33 1.16
CA ASP A 307 -8.95 17.19 1.00
C ASP A 307 -9.76 15.93 0.63
N ARG A 308 -9.40 15.29 -0.49
CA ARG A 308 -10.07 14.08 -0.99
C ARG A 308 -9.10 12.94 -1.11
N ALA A 309 -9.57 11.74 -0.78
CA ALA A 309 -8.92 10.49 -1.16
C ALA A 309 -9.83 9.77 -2.14
N VAL A 310 -9.38 9.66 -3.39
CA VAL A 310 -10.19 9.18 -4.51
C VAL A 310 -9.45 8.06 -5.24
N THR A 311 -10.18 7.00 -5.59
CA THR A 311 -9.69 5.98 -6.52
C THR A 311 -10.42 6.11 -7.84
N VAL A 312 -9.67 6.21 -8.94
CA VAL A 312 -10.17 6.10 -10.32
C VAL A 312 -9.94 4.68 -10.80
N TYR A 313 -10.97 4.05 -11.34
CA TYR A 313 -10.89 2.71 -11.90
C TYR A 313 -11.10 2.77 -13.41
N PHE A 314 -10.46 1.86 -14.12
CA PHE A 314 -10.90 1.46 -15.46
C PHE A 314 -11.17 -0.05 -15.45
N ALA A 315 -12.43 -0.43 -15.63
CA ALA A 315 -12.89 -1.82 -15.54
C ALA A 315 -13.39 -2.34 -16.89
N LEU A 316 -12.77 -3.40 -17.38
CA LEU A 316 -13.19 -4.09 -18.60
C LEU A 316 -14.18 -5.21 -18.26
N PRO A 317 -15.30 -5.34 -18.99
CA PRO A 317 -16.06 -6.56 -18.94
C PRO A 317 -15.24 -7.68 -19.57
N VAL A 318 -15.29 -8.86 -18.96
CA VAL A 318 -14.75 -10.08 -19.58
C VAL A 318 -15.81 -11.18 -19.59
N ALA A 319 -15.71 -12.07 -20.56
CA ALA A 319 -16.62 -13.20 -20.68
C ALA A 319 -16.44 -14.17 -19.51
N ASP A 320 -17.47 -14.96 -19.25
CA ASP A 320 -17.37 -16.13 -18.38
C ASP A 320 -16.54 -17.20 -19.10
N ALA A 321 -15.25 -17.24 -18.81
CA ALA A 321 -14.27 -18.01 -19.53
C ALA A 321 -13.11 -18.39 -18.60
N PRO A 322 -12.32 -19.42 -18.95
CA PRO A 322 -11.19 -19.88 -18.14
C PRO A 322 -9.98 -18.93 -18.25
N TRP A 323 -10.17 -17.67 -17.83
CA TRP A 323 -9.12 -16.67 -17.81
C TRP A 323 -8.02 -17.06 -16.83
N GLN A 324 -6.78 -16.99 -17.32
CA GLN A 324 -5.57 -17.16 -16.55
C GLN A 324 -5.04 -15.79 -16.15
N TRP A 325 -4.88 -15.53 -14.86
CA TRP A 325 -4.14 -14.39 -14.33
C TRP A 325 -2.65 -14.73 -14.21
N TRP A 326 -1.75 -13.84 -14.61
CA TRP A 326 -0.31 -14.06 -14.53
C TRP A 326 0.34 -13.41 -13.29
N ASP A 327 0.91 -14.22 -12.41
CA ASP A 327 1.69 -13.75 -11.26
C ASP A 327 3.15 -13.41 -11.63
N SER A 328 3.68 -14.05 -12.67
CA SER A 328 5.04 -13.84 -13.20
C SER A 328 5.15 -14.37 -14.63
N MET A 329 6.32 -14.23 -15.26
CA MET A 329 6.59 -14.78 -16.61
C MET A 329 6.47 -16.31 -16.73
N SER A 330 6.37 -17.02 -15.61
CA SER A 330 6.33 -18.49 -15.57
C SER A 330 5.20 -19.07 -14.75
N LYS A 331 4.36 -18.23 -14.13
CA LYS A 331 3.30 -18.67 -13.22
C LYS A 331 1.99 -17.94 -13.52
N ALA A 332 0.94 -18.73 -13.74
CA ALA A 332 -0.42 -18.26 -13.87
C ALA A 332 -1.35 -18.97 -12.88
N ARG A 333 -2.48 -18.33 -12.56
CA ARG A 333 -3.55 -18.84 -11.71
C ARG A 333 -4.90 -18.70 -12.41
N VAL A 334 -5.79 -19.65 -12.17
CA VAL A 334 -7.19 -19.62 -12.63
C VAL A 334 -8.17 -19.47 -11.47
N GLU A 335 -7.82 -19.99 -10.30
CA GLU A 335 -8.65 -19.94 -9.10
C GLU A 335 -8.24 -18.76 -8.21
N VAL A 336 -9.25 -18.02 -7.74
CA VAL A 336 -9.08 -17.00 -6.70
C VAL A 336 -8.71 -17.64 -5.37
N ASP A 337 -7.95 -16.92 -4.55
CA ASP A 337 -7.78 -17.29 -3.14
C ASP A 337 -8.99 -16.80 -2.31
N GLU A 338 -8.89 -16.90 -0.99
CA GLU A 338 -9.93 -16.42 -0.06
C GLU A 338 -10.26 -14.91 -0.22
N ARG A 339 -9.43 -14.15 -0.94
CA ARG A 339 -9.65 -12.73 -1.23
C ARG A 339 -10.57 -12.49 -2.41
N GLY A 340 -10.99 -13.53 -3.13
CA GLY A 340 -11.97 -13.41 -4.23
C GLY A 340 -11.48 -12.68 -5.48
N GLU A 341 -10.22 -12.24 -5.53
CA GLU A 341 -9.60 -11.55 -6.65
C GLU A 341 -8.22 -12.13 -6.97
N LEU A 342 -7.85 -12.08 -8.26
CA LEU A 342 -6.55 -12.48 -8.77
C LEU A 342 -5.72 -11.21 -9.02
N ALA A 343 -4.70 -10.99 -8.20
CA ALA A 343 -3.79 -9.85 -8.30
C ALA A 343 -2.36 -10.23 -7.87
N CYS A 344 -1.36 -9.45 -8.32
CA CYS A 344 0.04 -9.58 -7.90
C CYS A 344 0.47 -8.29 -7.19
N LEU A 345 0.20 -8.23 -5.89
CA LEU A 345 0.34 -7.04 -5.06
C LEU A 345 1.53 -7.17 -4.11
N GLU A 346 2.24 -6.07 -3.93
CA GLU A 346 2.98 -5.80 -2.71
C GLU A 346 2.01 -5.25 -1.65
N THR A 347 2.20 -5.64 -0.39
CA THR A 347 1.26 -5.30 0.70
C THR A 347 2.00 -4.78 1.92
N ARG A 348 1.26 -4.17 2.87
CA ARG A 348 1.82 -3.50 4.07
C ARG A 348 2.59 -2.22 3.73
N MET A 349 2.17 -1.54 2.67
CA MET A 349 2.67 -0.23 2.31
C MET A 349 1.96 0.87 3.12
N GLY A 350 2.65 1.96 3.41
CA GLY A 350 2.06 3.16 4.02
C GLY A 350 1.20 4.01 3.05
N TYR A 351 0.98 3.51 1.83
CA TYR A 351 0.27 4.17 0.75
C TYR A 351 -0.57 3.16 -0.03
N GLY A 352 -1.52 3.68 -0.81
CA GLY A 352 -2.48 2.88 -1.57
C GLY A 352 -3.61 2.33 -0.70
N LEU A 353 -4.78 2.13 -1.31
CA LEU A 353 -5.94 1.56 -0.62
C LEU A 353 -5.57 0.21 0.01
N GLY A 354 -5.72 0.11 1.34
CA GLY A 354 -5.38 -1.09 2.09
C GLY A 354 -3.87 -1.39 2.15
N GLY A 355 -3.01 -0.40 1.90
CA GLY A 355 -1.56 -0.57 1.92
C GLY A 355 -1.05 -1.50 0.81
N ALA A 356 -1.70 -1.45 -0.36
CA ALA A 356 -1.44 -2.38 -1.46
C ALA A 356 -1.13 -1.66 -2.78
N HIS A 357 -0.20 -2.23 -3.54
CA HIS A 357 0.29 -1.73 -4.81
C HIS A 357 0.70 -2.88 -5.73
N SER A 358 0.42 -2.82 -7.03
CA SER A 358 0.87 -3.84 -7.99
C SER A 358 2.39 -3.97 -8.03
N LYS A 359 2.92 -5.20 -8.09
CA LYS A 359 4.37 -5.43 -8.20
C LYS A 359 4.95 -5.06 -9.56
N TYR A 360 4.13 -5.14 -10.61
CA TYR A 360 4.51 -4.82 -11.98
C TYR A 360 3.69 -3.62 -12.46
N PRO A 361 4.21 -2.82 -13.42
CA PRO A 361 3.46 -1.72 -14.03
C PRO A 361 2.32 -2.21 -14.94
N LEU A 362 2.12 -3.53 -15.06
CA LEU A 362 1.10 -4.16 -15.88
C LEU A 362 0.55 -5.42 -15.21
N GLY A 363 -0.69 -5.77 -15.55
CA GLY A 363 -1.31 -7.05 -15.22
C GLY A 363 -1.91 -7.65 -16.49
N ALA A 364 -1.94 -8.98 -16.58
CA ALA A 364 -2.36 -9.67 -17.79
C ALA A 364 -3.31 -10.82 -17.46
N ILE A 365 -4.37 -10.92 -18.27
CA ILE A 365 -5.24 -12.09 -18.31
C ILE A 365 -5.21 -12.75 -19.69
N THR A 366 -5.21 -14.08 -19.71
CA THR A 366 -5.19 -14.87 -20.94
C THR A 366 -6.40 -15.78 -21.00
N TRP A 367 -7.17 -15.71 -22.08
CA TRP A 367 -8.08 -16.77 -22.48
C TRP A 367 -7.30 -17.70 -23.42
N PRO A 368 -6.94 -18.92 -22.97
CA PRO A 368 -6.15 -19.84 -23.78
C PRO A 368 -6.71 -20.02 -25.19
N GLU A 369 -5.81 -20.04 -26.18
CA GLU A 369 -6.11 -20.19 -27.63
C GLU A 369 -6.95 -19.07 -28.25
N ARG A 370 -7.44 -18.11 -27.45
CA ARG A 370 -8.46 -17.15 -27.89
C ARG A 370 -7.98 -15.70 -27.85
N GLY A 371 -7.22 -15.31 -26.83
CA GLY A 371 -6.62 -13.98 -26.76
C GLY A 371 -6.16 -13.57 -25.36
N GLY A 372 -5.30 -12.55 -25.31
CA GLY A 372 -4.80 -11.98 -24.08
C GLY A 372 -5.13 -10.50 -23.97
N LEU A 373 -5.47 -10.03 -22.75
CA LEU A 373 -5.66 -8.62 -22.44
C LEU A 373 -4.67 -8.17 -21.36
N THR A 374 -4.11 -6.98 -21.53
CA THR A 374 -3.18 -6.37 -20.59
C THR A 374 -3.61 -4.94 -20.28
N LEU A 375 -3.62 -4.61 -18.98
CA LEU A 375 -3.74 -3.25 -18.47
C LEU A 375 -2.38 -2.83 -17.93
N ALA A 376 -1.98 -1.59 -18.18
CA ALA A 376 -0.69 -1.08 -17.72
C ALA A 376 -0.70 0.41 -17.42
N VAL A 377 0.28 0.84 -16.62
CA VAL A 377 0.68 2.24 -16.41
C VAL A 377 2.03 2.49 -17.06
N ARG A 378 2.39 3.75 -17.27
CA ARG A 378 3.76 4.11 -17.66
C ARG A 378 4.63 4.26 -16.41
N MET A 379 5.89 3.81 -16.47
CA MET A 379 6.81 3.92 -15.33
C MET A 379 7.38 5.33 -15.13
N ASP A 380 7.34 6.19 -16.15
CA ASP A 380 7.76 7.60 -16.07
C ASP A 380 6.67 8.54 -15.52
N GLU A 381 5.46 8.03 -15.34
CA GLU A 381 4.32 8.71 -14.73
C GLU A 381 3.86 7.90 -13.51
N PRO A 382 4.67 7.84 -12.43
CA PRO A 382 4.42 6.95 -11.31
C PRO A 382 3.08 7.28 -10.66
N VAL A 383 2.26 6.24 -10.51
CA VAL A 383 0.95 6.30 -9.86
C VAL A 383 0.77 5.06 -8.99
N ILE A 384 0.18 5.25 -7.81
CA ILE A 384 -0.18 4.13 -6.96
C ILE A 384 -1.33 3.40 -7.60
N HIS A 385 -1.07 2.18 -8.06
CA HIS A 385 -2.04 1.40 -8.82
C HIS A 385 -2.19 -0.03 -8.30
N ARG A 386 -3.36 -0.61 -8.56
CA ARG A 386 -3.66 -2.03 -8.35
C ARG A 386 -4.34 -2.56 -9.60
N ILE A 387 -3.84 -3.68 -10.12
CA ILE A 387 -4.42 -4.36 -11.28
C ILE A 387 -4.89 -5.72 -10.81
N ALA A 388 -6.14 -6.04 -11.09
CA ALA A 388 -6.74 -7.28 -10.63
C ALA A 388 -7.77 -7.82 -11.63
N TYR A 389 -7.93 -9.14 -11.59
CA TYR A 389 -9.02 -9.84 -12.24
C TYR A 389 -9.97 -10.41 -11.20
N ASN A 390 -11.26 -10.10 -11.36
CA ASN A 390 -12.32 -10.57 -10.49
C ASN A 390 -13.26 -11.50 -11.29
N PRO A 391 -13.15 -12.83 -11.12
CA PRO A 391 -13.99 -13.77 -11.88
C PRO A 391 -15.46 -13.72 -11.47
N LYS A 392 -15.78 -13.40 -10.20
CA LYS A 392 -17.16 -13.32 -9.72
C LYS A 392 -17.91 -12.16 -10.37
N LEU A 393 -17.28 -10.99 -10.43
CA LEU A 393 -17.81 -9.82 -11.12
C LEU A 393 -17.55 -9.86 -12.63
N ARG A 394 -16.70 -10.79 -13.11
CA ARG A 394 -16.16 -10.84 -14.49
C ARG A 394 -15.63 -9.48 -14.96
N LEU A 395 -14.77 -8.90 -14.12
CA LEU A 395 -14.11 -7.63 -14.38
C LEU A 395 -12.60 -7.80 -14.37
N PHE A 396 -11.94 -7.25 -15.38
CA PHE A 396 -10.49 -7.04 -15.37
C PHE A 396 -10.23 -5.55 -15.29
N PHE A 397 -9.60 -5.09 -14.21
CA PHE A 397 -9.55 -3.67 -13.90
C PHE A 397 -8.18 -3.21 -13.40
N ILE A 398 -7.97 -1.91 -13.54
CA ILE A 398 -6.91 -1.15 -12.88
C ILE A 398 -7.55 -0.07 -12.02
N ALA A 399 -7.04 0.10 -10.80
CA ALA A 399 -7.41 1.12 -9.84
C ALA A 399 -6.21 2.05 -9.60
N LEU A 400 -6.42 3.36 -9.61
CA LEU A 400 -5.42 4.41 -9.44
C LEU A 400 -5.81 5.32 -8.28
N ASP A 401 -4.94 5.47 -7.27
CA ASP A 401 -5.25 6.28 -6.10
C ASP A 401 -4.68 7.70 -6.19
N PHE A 402 -5.50 8.67 -5.78
CA PHE A 402 -5.16 10.08 -5.74
C PHE A 402 -5.54 10.71 -4.41
N GLY A 403 -4.62 11.48 -3.84
CA GLY A 403 -4.92 12.53 -2.86
C GLY A 403 -5.12 13.84 -3.60
N LEU A 404 -6.28 14.48 -3.45
CA LEU A 404 -6.57 15.80 -4.00
C LEU A 404 -6.64 16.78 -2.83
N VAL A 405 -5.97 17.93 -2.95
CA VAL A 405 -5.97 18.96 -1.88
C VAL A 405 -6.21 20.34 -2.49
N PRO A 406 -6.84 21.29 -1.76
CA PRO A 406 -7.16 22.62 -2.26
C PRO A 406 -5.92 23.55 -2.30
N GLU A 407 -4.77 23.01 -2.66
CA GLU A 407 -3.51 23.72 -2.80
C GLU A 407 -3.08 23.83 -4.28
N LYS A 408 -2.02 24.60 -4.53
CA LYS A 408 -1.40 24.72 -5.85
C LYS A 408 0.05 24.28 -5.78
N ARG A 409 0.50 23.64 -6.86
CA ARG A 409 1.92 23.36 -7.12
C ARG A 409 2.69 24.68 -7.25
N THR A 410 4.01 24.61 -7.13
CA THR A 410 4.92 25.75 -7.33
C THR A 410 4.80 26.37 -8.73
N ASP A 411 4.41 25.59 -9.73
CA ASP A 411 4.15 26.06 -11.09
C ASP A 411 2.72 26.62 -11.31
N GLY A 412 1.92 26.73 -10.24
CA GLY A 412 0.57 27.28 -10.25
C GLY A 412 -0.54 26.31 -10.62
N ARG A 413 -0.23 25.07 -11.06
CA ARG A 413 -1.25 24.05 -11.34
C ARG A 413 -1.94 23.60 -10.04
N PRO A 414 -3.25 23.32 -10.06
CA PRO A 414 -3.96 22.86 -8.88
C PRO A 414 -3.50 21.45 -8.46
N LEU A 415 -3.48 21.20 -7.15
CA LEU A 415 -3.40 19.85 -6.55
C LEU A 415 -4.79 19.26 -6.28
N SER A 416 -5.85 20.03 -6.53
CA SER A 416 -7.24 19.56 -6.50
C SER A 416 -7.63 18.81 -7.77
N GLU A 417 -6.70 18.62 -8.71
CA GLU A 417 -6.87 17.89 -9.97
C GLU A 417 -5.69 16.94 -10.15
N ALA A 418 -5.97 15.70 -10.53
CA ALA A 418 -4.97 14.68 -10.83
C ALA A 418 -5.21 14.07 -12.21
N SER A 419 -4.15 14.03 -13.03
CA SER A 419 -4.16 13.36 -14.32
C SER A 419 -3.91 11.86 -14.18
N PHE A 420 -4.54 11.05 -15.02
CA PHE A 420 -4.29 9.62 -15.12
C PHE A 420 -4.06 9.19 -16.56
N ARG A 421 -3.31 8.11 -16.74
CA ARG A 421 -3.11 7.44 -18.02
C ARG A 421 -3.02 5.93 -17.83
N ILE A 422 -3.77 5.20 -18.64
CA ILE A 422 -3.87 3.74 -18.63
C ILE A 422 -3.67 3.24 -20.06
N LEU A 423 -2.97 2.13 -20.21
CA LEU A 423 -2.80 1.43 -21.47
C LEU A 423 -3.60 0.13 -21.44
N LEU A 424 -4.31 -0.13 -22.52
CA LEU A 424 -4.97 -1.39 -22.79
C LEU A 424 -4.42 -1.96 -24.11
N TYR A 425 -3.92 -3.19 -24.08
CA TYR A 425 -3.44 -3.83 -25.30
C TYR A 425 -3.61 -5.35 -25.23
N ARG A 426 -3.50 -5.98 -26.40
CA ARG A 426 -3.54 -7.45 -26.52
C ARG A 426 -2.16 -8.06 -26.31
N HIS A 427 -2.12 -9.33 -25.95
CA HIS A 427 -0.90 -10.14 -26.03
C HIS A 427 -1.20 -11.52 -26.62
N ASP A 428 -0.16 -12.20 -27.09
CA ASP A 428 -0.27 -13.56 -27.60
C ASP A 428 -0.62 -14.51 -26.43
N PRO A 429 -1.78 -15.19 -26.47
CA PRO A 429 -2.20 -16.10 -25.41
C PRO A 429 -1.26 -17.30 -25.23
N ALA A 430 -0.48 -17.70 -26.24
CA ALA A 430 0.48 -18.79 -26.12
C ALA A 430 1.68 -18.44 -25.23
N TRP A 431 2.00 -17.14 -25.12
CA TRP A 431 3.15 -16.64 -24.37
C TRP A 431 2.76 -15.83 -23.11
N GLY A 432 1.48 -15.46 -22.98
CA GLY A 432 0.93 -14.82 -21.79
C GLY A 432 1.70 -13.56 -21.39
N LEU A 433 2.11 -13.49 -20.11
CA LEU A 433 2.84 -12.33 -19.58
C LEU A 433 4.15 -12.03 -20.32
N ARG A 434 4.80 -13.03 -20.95
CA ARG A 434 6.03 -12.78 -21.72
C ARG A 434 5.74 -11.93 -22.95
N SER A 435 4.67 -12.23 -23.68
CA SER A 435 4.23 -11.40 -24.80
C SER A 435 3.74 -10.03 -24.32
N ALA A 436 3.03 -9.99 -23.19
CA ALA A 436 2.58 -8.72 -22.59
C ALA A 436 3.77 -7.79 -22.23
N LEU A 437 4.84 -8.34 -21.64
CA LEU A 437 6.06 -7.60 -21.30
C LEU A 437 6.86 -7.22 -22.54
N GLN A 438 7.01 -8.12 -23.51
CA GLN A 438 7.70 -7.78 -24.77
C GLN A 438 7.09 -6.55 -25.41
N ARG A 439 5.76 -6.50 -25.54
CA ARG A 439 5.04 -5.34 -26.09
C ARG A 439 5.23 -4.10 -25.24
N TYR A 440 5.21 -4.23 -23.91
CA TYR A 440 5.50 -3.12 -23.01
C TYR A 440 6.90 -2.52 -23.25
N TYR A 441 7.90 -3.38 -23.49
CA TYR A 441 9.26 -2.96 -23.81
C TYR A 441 9.34 -2.29 -25.19
N GLU A 442 8.58 -2.77 -26.17
CA GLU A 442 8.47 -2.15 -27.51
C GLU A 442 7.77 -0.77 -27.46
N PHE A 443 6.80 -0.58 -26.56
CA PHE A 443 6.15 0.73 -26.37
C PHE A 443 7.05 1.74 -25.67
N PHE A 444 7.93 1.28 -24.77
CA PHE A 444 8.79 2.13 -23.95
C PHE A 444 10.26 1.70 -23.96
N PRO A 445 10.93 1.63 -25.13
CA PRO A 445 12.29 1.13 -25.22
C PRO A 445 13.28 1.94 -24.36
N ASP A 446 13.03 3.24 -24.21
CA ASP A 446 13.86 4.15 -23.42
C ASP A 446 13.91 3.76 -21.92
N PHE A 447 12.83 3.18 -21.38
CA PHE A 447 12.79 2.73 -19.98
C PHE A 447 13.75 1.56 -19.73
N PHE A 448 14.02 0.76 -20.77
CA PHE A 448 14.81 -0.47 -20.69
C PHE A 448 16.18 -0.34 -21.37
N THR A 449 16.62 0.89 -21.63
CA THR A 449 17.96 1.14 -22.19
C THR A 449 19.04 0.61 -21.26
N LYS A 450 19.81 -0.38 -21.75
CA LYS A 450 20.98 -0.91 -21.07
C LYS A 450 22.08 0.15 -21.06
N ARG A 451 22.36 0.72 -19.88
CA ARG A 451 23.39 1.77 -19.67
C ARG A 451 24.76 1.24 -19.24
N VAL A 452 24.90 -0.08 -19.14
CA VAL A 452 26.12 -0.75 -18.67
C VAL A 452 26.62 -1.72 -19.73
N ASN A 453 27.93 -1.71 -19.99
CA ASN A 453 28.54 -2.61 -20.97
C ASN A 453 28.83 -4.01 -20.40
N ARG A 454 28.89 -4.12 -19.07
CA ARG A 454 29.18 -5.36 -18.34
C ARG A 454 28.03 -5.70 -17.40
N GLU A 455 27.69 -6.97 -17.34
CA GLU A 455 26.76 -7.55 -16.36
C GLU A 455 27.55 -8.30 -15.29
N GLY A 456 27.03 -8.34 -14.08
CA GLY A 456 27.67 -9.03 -12.96
C GLY A 456 27.09 -8.61 -11.62
N GLY A 457 27.62 -9.21 -10.56
CA GLY A 457 27.18 -8.94 -9.19
C GLY A 457 27.63 -7.58 -8.66
N TRP A 458 27.13 -7.24 -7.48
CA TRP A 458 27.55 -6.08 -6.70
C TRP A 458 28.51 -6.50 -5.60
N TYR A 459 29.70 -5.90 -5.58
CA TYR A 459 30.59 -5.91 -4.41
C TYR A 459 30.17 -4.75 -3.50
N VAL A 460 30.03 -5.00 -2.20
CA VAL A 460 29.53 -4.01 -1.24
C VAL A 460 30.59 -3.65 -0.20
N TRP A 461 30.86 -2.35 -0.08
CA TRP A 461 31.68 -1.71 0.95
C TRP A 461 33.18 -2.05 0.95
N GLY A 462 34.01 -1.01 1.12
CA GLY A 462 35.43 -1.17 1.42
C GLY A 462 36.33 -1.18 0.18
N ASP A 463 37.39 -1.99 0.20
CA ASP A 463 38.42 -2.01 -0.84
C ASP A 463 38.47 -3.38 -1.50
N MET A 464 37.91 -3.49 -2.72
CA MET A 464 37.80 -4.76 -3.44
C MET A 464 39.16 -5.44 -3.67
N ARG A 465 40.24 -4.64 -3.77
CA ARG A 465 41.63 -5.14 -3.88
C ARG A 465 42.02 -6.10 -2.77
N LYS A 466 41.42 -5.93 -1.59
CA LYS A 466 41.75 -6.70 -0.39
C LYS A 466 40.97 -8.01 -0.29
N THR A 467 40.08 -8.27 -1.25
CA THR A 467 39.27 -9.48 -1.32
C THR A 467 39.79 -10.36 -2.44
N GLU A 468 40.52 -11.40 -2.06
CA GLU A 468 41.03 -12.40 -3.00
C GLU A 468 39.89 -13.03 -3.80
N GLY A 469 40.09 -13.19 -5.12
CA GLY A 469 39.10 -13.77 -6.04
C GLY A 469 37.89 -12.88 -6.35
N ALA A 470 37.84 -11.62 -5.89
CA ALA A 470 36.71 -10.73 -6.14
C ALA A 470 36.42 -10.52 -7.64
N LEU A 471 37.46 -10.33 -8.46
CA LEU A 471 37.28 -10.17 -9.91
C LEU A 471 36.80 -11.48 -10.57
N ASP A 472 37.33 -12.62 -10.12
CA ASP A 472 36.98 -13.95 -10.64
C ASP A 472 35.55 -14.35 -10.27
N ALA A 473 35.03 -13.84 -9.15
CA ALA A 473 33.64 -14.03 -8.72
C ALA A 473 32.62 -13.31 -9.63
N GLY A 474 33.06 -12.49 -10.58
CA GLY A 474 32.20 -11.85 -11.56
C GLY A 474 31.51 -10.57 -11.08
N PHE A 475 32.08 -9.86 -10.11
CA PHE A 475 31.59 -8.53 -9.74
C PHE A 475 31.81 -7.53 -10.89
N ALA A 476 30.73 -6.83 -11.25
CA ALA A 476 30.76 -5.78 -12.29
C ALA A 476 30.55 -4.38 -11.69
N PHE A 477 30.07 -4.29 -10.46
CA PHE A 477 29.76 -3.04 -9.78
C PHE A 477 30.33 -3.06 -8.37
N HIS A 478 30.88 -1.93 -7.93
CA HIS A 478 31.29 -1.73 -6.54
C HIS A 478 30.42 -0.65 -5.91
N TRP A 479 29.54 -1.08 -5.00
CA TRP A 479 28.66 -0.23 -4.22
C TRP A 479 29.34 0.19 -2.91
N GLY A 480 29.74 1.46 -2.81
CA GLY A 480 30.36 2.01 -1.59
C GLY A 480 31.88 1.77 -1.44
N PRO A 481 32.71 2.13 -2.43
CA PRO A 481 34.16 2.02 -2.33
C PRO A 481 34.73 2.87 -1.18
N GLY A 482 35.72 2.33 -0.47
CA GLY A 482 36.27 2.90 0.76
C GLY A 482 37.09 4.19 0.60
N GLY A 483 37.27 4.68 -0.62
CA GLY A 483 37.99 5.92 -0.90
C GLY A 483 38.35 6.09 -2.38
N ALA A 484 38.98 7.23 -2.70
CA ALA A 484 39.34 7.59 -4.07
C ALA A 484 40.26 6.55 -4.74
N ASP A 485 41.17 5.93 -4.00
CA ASP A 485 42.07 4.90 -4.55
C ASP A 485 41.37 3.58 -4.85
N ALA A 486 40.34 3.22 -4.08
CA ALA A 486 39.50 2.07 -4.37
C ALA A 486 38.71 2.32 -5.67
N ILE A 487 38.09 3.51 -5.81
CA ILE A 487 37.39 3.93 -7.03
C ILE A 487 38.30 3.84 -8.26
N LYS A 488 39.51 4.41 -8.17
CA LYS A 488 40.49 4.38 -9.28
C LYS A 488 40.86 2.95 -9.65
N TRP A 489 41.09 2.08 -8.65
CA TRP A 489 41.43 0.70 -8.91
C TRP A 489 40.27 -0.08 -9.52
N ASP A 490 39.06 0.03 -8.98
CA ASP A 490 37.87 -0.65 -9.50
C ASP A 490 37.69 -0.32 -10.98
N ASN A 491 37.64 0.97 -11.30
CA ASN A 491 37.45 1.44 -12.68
C ASN A 491 38.60 1.02 -13.61
N ALA A 492 39.83 0.87 -13.10
CA ALA A 492 40.97 0.37 -13.87
C ALA A 492 40.97 -1.16 -14.07
N ASN A 493 40.26 -1.92 -13.23
CA ASN A 493 40.24 -3.39 -13.24
C ASN A 493 38.90 -3.98 -13.69
N GLY A 494 37.96 -3.13 -14.12
CA GLY A 494 36.74 -3.53 -14.80
C GLY A 494 35.42 -3.32 -14.03
N PRO A 495 35.35 -3.44 -12.69
CA PRO A 495 34.17 -3.04 -11.94
C PRO A 495 33.88 -1.54 -12.06
N LEU A 496 32.61 -1.18 -12.20
CA LEU A 496 32.16 0.21 -12.14
C LEU A 496 31.98 0.62 -10.68
N ALA A 497 32.80 1.55 -10.20
CA ALA A 497 32.64 2.14 -8.88
C ALA A 497 31.44 3.09 -8.85
N LEU A 498 30.45 2.79 -7.99
CA LEU A 498 29.22 3.54 -7.84
C LEU A 498 29.09 4.02 -6.39
N PHE A 499 28.94 5.33 -6.23
CA PHE A 499 28.68 5.92 -4.93
C PHE A 499 27.22 5.71 -4.56
N TYR A 500 26.97 5.10 -3.40
CA TYR A 500 25.62 5.03 -2.86
C TYR A 500 25.17 6.43 -2.44
N ILE A 501 23.96 6.80 -2.84
CA ILE A 501 23.28 7.99 -2.32
C ILE A 501 21.83 7.64 -2.02
N GLU A 502 21.32 8.19 -0.93
CA GLU A 502 19.88 8.28 -0.63
C GLU A 502 19.58 9.78 -0.61
N PRO A 503 19.40 10.44 -1.78
CA PRO A 503 19.28 11.90 -1.84
C PRO A 503 18.07 12.45 -1.06
N GLU A 504 17.07 11.61 -0.79
CA GLU A 504 15.90 11.90 0.02
C GLU A 504 16.14 11.78 1.54
N THR A 505 17.31 11.29 1.97
CA THR A 505 17.65 11.13 3.39
C THR A 505 18.97 11.81 3.75
N TYR A 506 19.04 12.31 4.98
CA TYR A 506 20.29 12.71 5.61
C TYR A 506 20.41 12.02 6.97
N GLN A 507 21.44 11.18 7.09
CA GLN A 507 21.73 10.44 8.32
C GLN A 507 22.74 11.25 9.14
N GLN A 508 22.36 11.59 10.37
CA GLN A 508 23.17 12.38 11.29
C GLN A 508 23.52 11.55 12.53
N THR A 509 24.81 11.33 12.77
CA THR A 509 25.29 10.64 13.96
C THR A 509 24.92 11.38 15.25
N HIS A 510 24.53 10.64 16.27
CA HIS A 510 24.46 11.04 17.68
C HIS A 510 25.13 9.99 18.57
N GLU A 511 26.18 9.35 18.04
CA GLU A 511 26.90 8.28 18.71
C GLU A 511 27.65 8.70 19.98
N ASP A 512 27.79 10.00 20.20
CA ASP A 512 28.28 10.61 21.43
C ASP A 512 27.23 10.70 22.55
N PHE A 513 25.95 10.46 22.25
CA PHE A 513 24.88 10.48 23.24
C PHE A 513 24.74 9.12 23.90
N ASP A 514 24.38 9.11 25.18
CA ASP A 514 23.97 7.93 25.96
C ASP A 514 22.45 7.72 25.95
N ARG A 515 21.70 8.74 25.54
CA ARG A 515 20.23 8.74 25.39
C ARG A 515 19.79 8.95 23.94
N ARG A 516 18.50 8.66 23.68
CA ARG A 516 17.85 9.03 22.41
C ARG A 516 17.95 10.55 22.18
N PRO A 517 18.37 11.01 20.99
CA PRO A 517 18.35 12.43 20.66
C PRO A 517 16.91 12.91 20.46
N THR A 518 16.61 14.11 20.93
CA THR A 518 15.35 14.81 20.66
C THR A 518 15.40 15.45 19.28
N SER A 519 14.26 15.83 18.71
CA SER A 519 14.24 16.59 17.45
C SER A 519 15.01 17.92 17.55
N GLU A 520 15.00 18.56 18.73
CA GLU A 520 15.78 19.78 18.99
C GLU A 520 17.29 19.51 18.97
N ASP A 521 17.75 18.41 19.58
CA ASP A 521 19.17 18.02 19.53
C ASP A 521 19.62 17.85 18.07
N VAL A 522 18.79 17.17 17.27
CA VAL A 522 19.06 16.89 15.86
C VAL A 522 19.20 18.19 15.07
N LEU A 523 18.23 19.09 15.19
CA LEU A 523 18.23 20.37 14.46
C LEU A 523 19.33 21.32 14.93
N THR A 524 19.66 21.29 16.22
CA THR A 524 20.77 22.07 16.78
C THR A 524 22.11 21.61 16.20
N ARG A 525 22.38 20.30 16.21
CA ARG A 525 23.60 19.76 15.59
C ARG A 525 23.64 20.03 14.09
N LEU A 526 22.52 19.86 13.38
CA LEU A 526 22.46 20.18 11.95
C LEU A 526 22.85 21.63 11.66
N SER A 527 22.29 22.57 12.44
CA SER A 527 22.56 24.01 12.29
C SER A 527 24.03 24.33 12.58
N ARG A 528 24.56 23.81 13.70
CA ARG A 528 25.99 23.98 14.06
C ARG A 528 26.93 23.41 13.00
N LEU A 529 26.63 22.24 12.44
CA LEU A 529 27.41 21.65 11.35
C LEU A 529 27.35 22.51 10.09
N ALA A 530 26.19 23.07 9.74
CA ALA A 530 26.04 23.96 8.58
C ALA A 530 26.77 25.30 8.75
N GLU A 531 26.82 25.82 9.98
CA GLU A 531 27.58 27.02 10.36
C GLU A 531 29.10 26.76 10.39
N GLY A 532 29.52 25.49 10.44
CA GLY A 532 30.93 25.12 10.57
C GLY A 532 31.46 25.29 11.99
N ASP A 533 30.59 25.14 12.99
CA ASP A 533 30.97 25.22 14.40
C ASP A 533 32.09 24.23 14.75
N GLU A 534 33.22 24.75 15.21
CA GLU A 534 34.46 23.98 15.41
C GLU A 534 34.32 22.89 16.48
N GLU A 535 33.56 23.18 17.55
CA GLU A 535 33.35 22.23 18.64
C GLU A 535 32.51 21.03 18.16
N GLU A 536 31.41 21.29 17.47
CA GLU A 536 30.52 20.25 16.96
C GLU A 536 31.18 19.43 15.84
N MET A 537 31.92 20.10 14.94
CA MET A 537 32.75 19.44 13.93
C MET A 537 33.76 18.48 14.55
N ALA A 538 34.48 18.92 15.59
CA ALA A 538 35.46 18.10 16.27
C ALA A 538 34.84 16.89 16.98
N LYS A 539 33.58 16.98 17.46
CA LYS A 539 32.84 15.83 17.99
C LYS A 539 32.51 14.84 16.88
N VAL A 540 31.81 15.30 15.83
CA VAL A 540 31.35 14.44 14.74
C VAL A 540 32.50 13.79 13.98
N GLU A 541 33.62 14.49 13.77
CA GLU A 541 34.80 13.97 13.08
C GLU A 541 35.42 12.74 13.76
N LYS A 542 35.39 12.71 15.10
CA LYS A 542 35.92 11.63 15.95
C LYS A 542 35.00 10.43 16.02
N LEU A 543 33.74 10.55 15.60
CA LEU A 543 32.79 9.45 15.63
C LEU A 543 33.05 8.47 14.47
N PRO A 544 32.86 7.17 14.69
CA PRO A 544 33.10 6.16 13.67
C PRO A 544 32.11 6.29 12.50
N TYR A 545 30.86 6.69 12.78
CA TYR A 545 29.90 7.12 11.79
C TYR A 545 29.70 8.64 11.91
N ARG A 546 29.77 9.36 10.79
CA ARG A 546 29.64 10.82 10.75
C ARG A 546 28.27 11.22 10.24
N VAL A 547 28.20 11.63 8.98
CA VAL A 547 26.97 12.00 8.29
C VAL A 547 26.91 11.29 6.95
N TYR A 548 25.71 11.14 6.40
CA TYR A 548 25.50 10.56 5.08
C TYR A 548 24.32 11.24 4.38
N PRO A 549 24.37 11.48 3.05
CA PRO A 549 25.48 11.18 2.16
C PRO A 549 26.70 12.10 2.39
N LEU A 550 27.89 11.53 2.27
CA LEU A 550 29.16 12.27 2.32
C LEU A 550 30.03 11.81 1.15
N GLY A 551 29.96 12.56 0.04
CA GLY A 551 30.62 12.19 -1.21
C GLY A 551 32.13 11.92 -1.03
N VAL A 552 32.65 10.91 -1.72
CA VAL A 552 34.10 10.60 -1.73
C VAL A 552 34.82 11.63 -2.60
N SER A 553 35.63 12.49 -1.98
CA SER A 553 36.49 13.45 -2.68
C SER A 553 37.77 13.74 -1.91
N ASP A 554 38.71 14.40 -2.57
CA ASP A 554 39.95 14.90 -1.98
C ASP A 554 39.73 16.15 -1.11
N GLU A 555 38.50 16.67 -1.01
CA GLU A 555 38.20 17.79 -0.13
C GLU A 555 38.28 17.40 1.35
N PRO A 556 38.70 18.34 2.23
CA PRO A 556 38.69 18.12 3.68
C PRO A 556 37.32 17.66 4.17
N VAL A 557 37.31 16.60 5.00
CA VAL A 557 36.07 15.98 5.48
C VAL A 557 35.14 16.98 6.16
N ARG A 558 35.68 17.93 6.94
CA ARG A 558 34.90 18.98 7.61
C ARG A 558 34.15 19.88 6.62
N LYS A 559 34.82 20.30 5.53
CA LYS A 559 34.19 21.11 4.48
C LYS A 559 33.03 20.36 3.82
N ARG A 560 33.21 19.06 3.57
CA ARG A 560 32.14 18.21 3.02
C ARG A 560 30.96 18.08 3.97
N ILE A 561 31.20 17.82 5.26
CA ILE A 561 30.15 17.75 6.29
C ILE A 561 29.37 19.07 6.33
N GLN A 562 30.07 20.22 6.35
CA GLN A 562 29.44 21.54 6.38
C GLN A 562 28.57 21.77 5.15
N THR A 563 29.10 21.48 3.97
CA THR A 563 28.39 21.67 2.69
C THR A 563 27.14 20.79 2.65
N THR A 564 27.24 19.51 3.04
CA THR A 564 26.06 18.63 3.13
C THR A 564 25.02 19.18 4.09
N ALA A 565 25.41 19.60 5.30
CA ALA A 565 24.48 20.15 6.29
C ALA A 565 23.76 21.42 5.80
N GLN A 566 24.46 22.31 5.07
CA GLN A 566 23.86 23.49 4.46
C GLN A 566 22.83 23.16 3.36
N VAL A 567 23.10 22.13 2.56
CA VAL A 567 22.14 21.64 1.56
C VAL A 567 20.91 21.07 2.25
N VAL A 568 21.12 20.23 3.26
CA VAL A 568 20.04 19.60 4.02
C VAL A 568 19.11 20.63 4.65
N LEU A 569 19.64 21.66 5.32
CA LEU A 569 18.81 22.75 5.89
C LEU A 569 17.89 23.41 4.87
N LYS A 570 18.36 23.54 3.63
CA LYS A 570 17.54 24.11 2.54
C LYS A 570 16.49 23.13 2.05
N SER A 571 16.74 21.83 2.12
CA SER A 571 15.88 20.81 1.53
C SER A 571 15.01 20.06 2.52
N LEU A 572 14.94 20.43 3.81
CA LEU A 572 14.14 19.68 4.79
C LEU A 572 12.67 19.59 4.36
N ASN A 573 12.12 18.38 4.45
CA ASN A 573 10.67 18.19 4.42
C ASN A 573 10.08 18.53 5.80
N PHE A 574 8.89 19.11 5.80
CA PHE A 574 8.18 19.51 7.02
C PHE A 574 6.90 18.70 7.19
N ASP A 575 6.59 18.30 8.43
CA ASP A 575 5.34 17.62 8.74
C ASP A 575 4.14 18.58 8.77
N ALA A 576 2.94 18.02 8.99
CA ALA A 576 1.69 18.78 9.05
C ALA A 576 1.63 19.83 10.19
N THR A 577 2.55 19.79 11.16
CA THR A 577 2.68 20.80 12.22
C THR A 577 3.69 21.89 11.86
N GLY A 578 4.33 21.80 10.70
CA GLY A 578 5.36 22.72 10.22
C GLY A 578 6.74 22.47 10.82
N GLN A 579 6.98 21.30 11.43
CA GLN A 579 8.29 20.92 11.98
C GLN A 579 9.09 20.08 10.97
N PRO A 580 10.43 20.21 10.91
CA PRO A 580 11.25 19.33 10.08
C PRO A 580 11.03 17.86 10.41
N TYR A 581 10.76 17.05 9.40
CA TYR A 581 10.57 15.63 9.57
C TYR A 581 11.91 14.93 9.82
N CYS A 582 12.05 14.34 11.00
CA CYS A 582 13.18 13.47 11.35
C CYS A 582 12.71 12.26 12.14
N SER A 583 13.36 11.12 11.91
CA SER A 583 13.25 9.95 12.77
C SER A 583 14.52 9.83 13.62
N THR A 584 14.37 9.47 14.89
CA THR A 584 15.52 9.20 15.78
C THR A 584 15.45 7.77 16.29
N GLY A 585 16.60 7.11 16.40
CA GLY A 585 16.66 5.71 16.80
C GLY A 585 18.08 5.21 16.92
N GLN A 586 18.19 3.92 17.28
CA GLN A 586 19.45 3.19 17.20
C GLN A 586 19.55 2.47 15.86
N TYR A 587 20.60 2.76 15.09
CA TYR A 587 20.78 2.20 13.75
C TYR A 587 21.92 1.19 13.73
N GLY A 588 21.67 -0.01 13.20
CA GLY A 588 22.60 -1.14 13.29
C GLY A 588 23.95 -0.94 12.59
N TRP A 589 24.03 0.00 11.64
CA TRP A 589 25.26 0.36 10.93
C TRP A 589 26.12 1.41 11.64
N MET A 590 25.61 2.02 12.71
CA MET A 590 26.39 2.86 13.63
C MET A 590 27.06 1.96 14.69
N GLN A 591 28.25 2.34 15.18
CA GLN A 591 29.16 1.45 15.91
C GLN A 591 29.19 1.67 17.43
N LYS A 592 29.11 2.91 17.92
CA LYS A 592 29.23 3.28 19.34
C LYS A 592 27.88 3.17 20.05
N SER A 593 27.22 4.27 20.43
CA SER A 593 25.90 4.19 21.09
C SER A 593 24.77 3.85 20.12
N LYS A 594 25.07 3.92 18.82
CA LYS A 594 24.17 3.70 17.69
C LYS A 594 23.05 4.73 17.55
N TRP A 595 22.98 5.69 18.46
CA TRP A 595 22.03 6.78 18.38
C TRP A 595 22.31 7.65 17.17
N GLY A 596 21.25 7.98 16.44
CA GLY A 596 21.32 8.88 15.31
C GLY A 596 19.95 9.43 14.95
N ALA A 597 19.92 10.18 13.85
CA ALA A 597 18.71 10.66 13.24
C ALA A 597 18.75 10.53 11.72
N ILE A 598 17.60 10.32 11.11
CA ILE A 598 17.40 10.38 9.66
C ILE A 598 16.44 11.53 9.38
N LEU A 599 16.93 12.57 8.72
CA LEU A 599 16.14 13.71 8.26
C LEU A 599 15.67 13.47 6.82
N SER A 600 14.40 13.79 6.54
CA SER A 600 13.85 13.69 5.20
C SER A 600 14.12 14.96 4.40
N CYS A 601 14.59 14.78 3.16
CA CYS A 601 14.95 15.86 2.25
C CYS A 601 14.10 15.84 0.97
N SER A 602 13.75 17.02 0.46
CA SER A 602 13.13 17.20 -0.84
C SER A 602 14.17 17.09 -1.95
N VAL A 603 13.93 16.18 -2.89
CA VAL A 603 14.80 15.95 -4.05
C VAL A 603 14.43 16.79 -5.28
N LEU A 604 13.52 17.76 -5.13
CA LEU A 604 13.05 18.61 -6.23
C LEU A 604 13.96 19.85 -6.36
N PRO A 605 14.89 19.91 -7.35
CA PRO A 605 15.82 21.02 -7.51
C PRO A 605 15.13 22.34 -7.88
N GLY A 606 13.84 22.29 -8.25
CA GLY A 606 13.04 23.44 -8.67
C GLY A 606 12.28 24.16 -7.56
N ILE A 607 12.40 23.78 -6.28
CA ILE A 607 11.76 24.51 -5.17
C ILE A 607 12.65 25.69 -4.77
N PRO A 608 12.25 26.96 -5.00
CA PRO A 608 12.98 28.10 -4.47
C PRO A 608 13.00 28.01 -2.94
N GLU A 609 14.19 28.12 -2.33
CA GLU A 609 14.41 27.92 -0.88
C GLU A 609 14.14 26.50 -0.34
N GLY A 610 13.88 25.51 -1.21
CA GLY A 610 13.87 24.06 -0.90
C GLY A 610 12.85 23.54 0.13
N LYS A 611 11.87 24.35 0.54
CA LYS A 611 10.83 23.95 1.50
C LYS A 611 9.74 23.10 0.81
N GLY A 612 9.78 21.79 1.02
CA GLY A 612 8.66 20.89 0.72
C GLY A 612 7.76 20.73 1.95
N ARG A 613 6.46 21.04 1.84
CA ARG A 613 5.47 20.56 2.82
C ARG A 613 5.17 19.09 2.49
N PHE A 614 5.22 18.23 3.51
CA PHE A 614 4.85 16.82 3.41
C PHE A 614 3.42 16.59 3.93
#